data_AF-A0A845FDW3-F1
#
_entry.id   AF-A0A845FDW3-F1
#
_cell.length_a   1.000
_cell.length_b   1.000
_cell.length_c   1.000
_cell.angle_alpha   90.00
_cell.angle_beta   90.00
_cell.angle_gamma   90.00
#
_symmetry.space_group_name_H-M   'P 1'
#
loop_
_entity.id
_entity.type
_entity.pdbx_description
1 polymer ?
#
loop_
_entity_poly.entity_id
_entity_poly.type
_entity_poly.pdbx_seq_one_letter_code
_entity_poly.pdbx_strand_id
1 'polypeptide(L)'
;MQSIINGFRYLFPFILALTCCGLSYKYSISYNYKNFEKVLDGVITFGSIVVGFLGALLGILVSVRNSGIVKEIFESNNKTVLKIYFNETFIVGFLTIITSISLYILKEYDQVASKIVFYFWILFVIWFIPSTYRIINILMTVLFKSNVRDNSLRPEGNAVDNHEDREDMKERLKRNN
;
A
#
# COMPACT_ATOMS: atom_id res chain seq x y z
N MET A 1 -0.28 -26.72 4.22
CA MET A 1 0.36 -26.50 2.89
C MET A 1 0.29 -25.04 2.41
N GLN A 2 -0.50 -24.14 3.01
CA GLN A 2 -0.50 -22.69 2.71
C GLN A 2 0.69 -21.90 3.33
N SER A 3 1.30 -22.38 4.41
CA SER A 3 2.42 -21.68 5.07
C SER A 3 3.73 -21.69 4.27
N ILE A 4 3.96 -22.68 3.40
CA ILE A 4 5.19 -22.81 2.60
C ILE A 4 5.17 -21.82 1.42
N ILE A 5 4.00 -21.59 0.81
CA ILE A 5 3.80 -20.59 -0.26
C ILE A 5 3.99 -19.17 0.29
N ASN A 6 3.60 -18.92 1.54
CA ASN A 6 3.81 -17.64 2.20
C ASN A 6 5.30 -17.36 2.45
N GLY A 7 6.07 -18.36 2.88
CA GLY A 7 7.53 -18.24 3.04
C GLY A 7 8.26 -17.88 1.73
N PHE A 8 7.84 -18.48 0.61
CA PHE A 8 8.40 -18.19 -0.71
C PHE A 8 8.14 -16.72 -1.15
N ARG A 9 7.00 -16.14 -0.72
CA ARG A 9 6.63 -14.74 -0.99
C ARG A 9 7.37 -13.74 -0.10
N TYR A 10 7.87 -14.15 1.07
CA TYR A 10 8.77 -13.34 1.91
C TYR A 10 10.19 -13.27 1.33
N LEU A 11 10.66 -14.35 0.72
CA LEU A 11 11.99 -14.42 0.12
C LEU A 11 12.08 -13.74 -1.26
N PHE A 12 10.97 -13.54 -1.97
CA PHE A 12 10.99 -12.93 -3.31
C PHE A 12 11.59 -11.50 -3.36
N PRO A 13 11.16 -10.52 -2.53
CA PRO A 13 11.77 -9.19 -2.54
C PRO A 13 13.23 -9.23 -2.07
N PHE A 14 13.56 -10.14 -1.13
CA PHE A 14 14.91 -10.30 -0.63
C PHE A 14 15.85 -10.93 -1.66
N ILE A 15 15.43 -12.02 -2.32
CA ILE A 15 16.17 -12.69 -3.40
C ILE A 15 16.33 -11.75 -4.58
N LEU A 16 15.29 -11.01 -4.98
CA LEU A 16 15.32 -10.07 -6.10
C LEU A 16 16.22 -8.85 -5.78
N ALA A 17 16.20 -8.37 -4.54
CA ALA A 17 17.15 -7.37 -4.07
C ALA A 17 18.59 -7.92 -4.05
N LEU A 18 18.79 -9.18 -3.65
CA LEU A 18 20.11 -9.82 -3.60
C LEU A 18 20.69 -10.06 -5.01
N THR A 19 19.88 -10.53 -5.97
CA THR A 19 20.30 -10.71 -7.37
C THR A 19 20.56 -9.37 -8.05
N CYS A 20 19.72 -8.36 -7.85
CA CYS A 20 20.00 -7.03 -8.41
C CYS A 20 21.20 -6.34 -7.75
N CYS A 21 21.42 -6.52 -6.44
CA CYS A 21 22.63 -6.02 -5.78
C CYS A 21 23.89 -6.72 -6.31
N GLY A 22 23.81 -8.04 -6.52
CA GLY A 22 24.88 -8.81 -7.18
C GLY A 22 25.13 -8.39 -8.64
N LEU A 23 24.08 -8.06 -9.39
CA LEU A 23 24.19 -7.51 -10.75
C LEU A 23 24.81 -6.10 -10.73
N SER A 24 24.39 -5.21 -9.83
CA SER A 24 24.99 -3.87 -9.69
C SER A 24 26.47 -3.92 -9.34
N TYR A 25 26.88 -4.87 -8.48
CA TYR A 25 28.28 -5.12 -8.18
C TYR A 25 29.05 -5.63 -9.41
N LYS A 26 28.45 -6.54 -10.20
CA LYS A 26 29.07 -7.10 -11.42
C LYS A 26 29.18 -6.08 -12.57
N TYR A 27 28.24 -5.13 -12.68
CA TYR A 27 28.22 -4.13 -13.75
C TYR A 27 28.95 -2.83 -13.41
N SER A 28 29.57 -2.69 -12.23
CA SER A 28 30.25 -1.47 -11.78
C SER A 28 29.40 -0.21 -12.00
N ILE A 29 28.09 -0.30 -11.72
CA ILE A 29 27.20 0.87 -11.82
C ILE A 29 27.70 1.89 -10.80
N SER A 30 28.28 2.98 -11.30
CA SER A 30 28.79 4.06 -10.47
C SER A 30 27.76 5.18 -10.36
N TYR A 31 27.63 5.81 -9.20
CA TYR A 31 26.80 7.01 -8.96
C TYR A 31 27.28 8.26 -9.75
N ASN A 32 28.28 8.10 -10.61
CA ASN A 32 28.93 9.18 -11.36
C ASN A 32 28.32 9.40 -12.76
N TYR A 33 27.15 8.81 -13.03
CA TYR A 33 26.41 9.10 -14.25
C TYR A 33 25.84 10.52 -14.21
N LYS A 34 26.00 11.23 -15.33
CA LYS A 34 25.43 12.58 -15.53
C LYS A 34 23.90 12.51 -15.33
N ASN A 35 23.36 13.40 -14.50
CA ASN A 35 21.95 13.47 -14.09
C ASN A 35 21.45 12.41 -13.08
N PHE A 36 22.33 11.73 -12.36
CA PHE A 36 21.89 10.80 -11.30
C PHE A 36 21.01 11.48 -10.22
N GLU A 37 21.21 12.77 -9.95
CA GLU A 37 20.35 13.58 -9.07
C GLU A 37 18.88 13.57 -9.51
N LYS A 38 18.60 13.64 -10.83
CA LYS A 38 17.23 13.57 -11.34
C LYS A 38 16.58 12.21 -11.07
N VAL A 39 17.38 11.14 -11.02
CA VAL A 39 16.90 9.80 -10.65
C VAL A 39 16.56 9.76 -9.16
N LEU A 40 17.40 10.35 -8.31
CA LEU A 40 17.11 10.48 -6.88
C LEU A 40 15.83 11.29 -6.64
N ASP A 41 15.68 12.43 -7.32
CA ASP A 41 14.48 13.26 -7.24
C ASP A 41 13.23 12.48 -7.68
N GLY A 42 13.35 11.71 -8.77
CA GLY A 42 12.27 10.85 -9.26
C GLY A 42 11.87 9.78 -8.23
N VAL A 43 12.85 9.14 -7.58
CA VAL A 43 12.59 8.13 -6.53
C VAL A 43 12.00 8.76 -5.27
N ILE A 44 12.48 9.94 -4.84
CA ILE A 44 11.93 10.68 -3.71
C ILE A 44 10.47 11.07 -3.99
N THR A 45 10.19 11.60 -5.18
CA THR A 45 8.85 12.03 -5.58
C THR A 45 7.89 10.85 -5.64
N PHE A 46 8.27 9.79 -6.35
CA PHE A 46 7.45 8.57 -6.46
C PHE A 46 7.22 7.91 -5.10
N GLY A 47 8.29 7.76 -4.30
CA GLY A 47 8.22 7.20 -2.95
C GLY A 47 7.27 7.99 -2.05
N SER A 48 7.35 9.32 -2.08
CA SER A 48 6.48 10.20 -1.28
C SER A 48 5.00 10.05 -1.69
N ILE A 49 4.70 9.97 -2.98
CA ILE A 49 3.33 9.73 -3.49
C ILE A 49 2.80 8.39 -3.00
N VAL A 50 3.59 7.32 -3.14
CA VAL A 50 3.19 5.96 -2.74
C VAL A 50 2.95 5.89 -1.23
N VAL A 51 3.88 6.42 -0.42
CA VAL A 51 3.76 6.42 1.04
C VAL A 51 2.54 7.25 1.49
N GLY A 52 2.31 8.40 0.86
CA GLY A 52 1.11 9.23 1.12
C GLY A 52 -0.19 8.50 0.77
N PHE A 53 -0.24 7.86 -0.40
CA PHE A 53 -1.39 7.07 -0.84
C PHE A 53 -1.67 5.88 0.10
N LEU A 54 -0.61 5.19 0.55
CA LEU A 54 -0.74 4.12 1.55
C LEU A 54 -1.30 4.65 2.88
N GLY A 55 -0.92 5.86 3.29
CA GLY A 55 -1.50 6.53 4.46
C GLY A 55 -2.99 6.77 4.33
N ALA A 56 -3.43 7.28 3.17
CA ALA A 56 -4.85 7.47 2.88
C ALA A 56 -5.61 6.13 2.90
N LEU A 57 -5.08 5.09 2.27
CA LEU A 57 -5.69 3.75 2.27
C LEU A 57 -5.78 3.14 3.66
N LEU A 58 -4.77 3.37 4.52
CA LEU A 58 -4.82 2.91 5.91
C LEU A 58 -5.95 3.61 6.67
N GLY A 59 -6.14 4.91 6.47
CA GLY A 59 -7.25 5.67 7.05
C GLY A 59 -8.62 5.10 6.65
N ILE A 60 -8.80 4.81 5.37
CA ILE A 60 -10.03 4.17 4.86
C ILE A 60 -10.22 2.79 5.49
N LEU A 61 -9.17 1.96 5.53
CA LEU A 61 -9.22 0.62 6.14
C LEU A 61 -9.63 0.69 7.62
N VAL A 62 -9.15 1.69 8.37
CA VAL A 62 -9.56 1.90 9.76
C VAL A 62 -11.03 2.29 9.86
N SER A 63 -11.54 3.13 8.95
CA SER A 63 -12.95 3.52 8.89
C SER A 63 -13.87 2.32 8.64
N VAL A 64 -13.52 1.45 7.68
CA VAL A 64 -14.34 0.27 7.33
C VAL A 64 -14.09 -0.96 8.21
N ARG A 65 -13.24 -0.85 9.25
CA ARG A 65 -12.78 -2.01 10.04
C ARG A 65 -13.90 -2.75 10.77
N ASN A 66 -14.99 -2.05 11.07
CA ASN A 66 -16.13 -2.58 11.81
C ASN A 66 -17.18 -3.23 10.88
N SER A 67 -16.99 -3.19 9.56
CA SER A 67 -17.84 -3.93 8.62
C SER A 67 -17.62 -5.44 8.80
N GLY A 68 -18.68 -6.24 8.65
CA GLY A 68 -18.64 -7.69 8.85
C GLY A 68 -17.57 -8.41 8.02
N ILE A 69 -17.19 -7.87 6.85
CA ILE A 69 -16.19 -8.46 5.94
C ILE A 69 -14.77 -8.22 6.44
N VAL A 70 -14.48 -7.03 6.96
CA VAL A 70 -13.17 -6.77 7.56
C VAL A 70 -13.03 -7.62 8.82
N LYS A 71 -14.11 -7.82 9.58
CA LYS A 71 -14.13 -8.72 10.74
C LYS A 71 -13.86 -10.17 10.37
N GLU A 72 -14.49 -10.74 9.32
CA GLU A 72 -14.18 -12.10 8.84
C GLU A 72 -12.75 -12.26 8.30
N ILE A 73 -12.24 -11.28 7.55
CA ILE A 73 -10.85 -11.30 7.05
C ILE A 73 -9.86 -11.15 8.23
N PHE A 74 -10.23 -10.38 9.27
CA PHE A 74 -9.36 -10.15 10.43
C PHE A 74 -9.45 -11.25 11.50
N GLU A 75 -10.58 -11.96 11.62
CA GLU A 75 -10.79 -13.07 12.57
C GLU A 75 -9.98 -14.31 12.20
N SER A 76 -9.62 -14.49 10.92
CA SER A 76 -8.76 -15.59 10.46
C SER A 76 -7.25 -15.26 10.56
N ASN A 77 -6.72 -14.91 11.73
CA ASN A 77 -5.27 -14.68 11.99
C ASN A 77 -4.52 -13.66 11.08
N ASN A 78 -5.20 -13.00 10.14
CA ASN A 78 -4.58 -12.19 9.09
C ASN A 78 -4.48 -10.69 9.45
N LYS A 79 -5.11 -10.24 10.55
CA LYS A 79 -5.01 -8.85 11.04
C LYS A 79 -3.56 -8.44 11.31
N THR A 80 -2.84 -9.29 12.03
CA THR A 80 -1.44 -9.02 12.42
C THR A 80 -0.55 -9.04 11.19
N VAL A 81 -0.79 -9.98 10.27
CA VAL A 81 -0.06 -10.10 9.00
C VAL A 81 -0.26 -8.85 8.12
N LEU A 82 -1.50 -8.36 7.98
CA LEU A 82 -1.80 -7.14 7.24
C LEU A 82 -1.09 -5.93 7.86
N LYS A 83 -1.16 -5.78 9.19
CA LYS A 83 -0.48 -4.70 9.91
C LYS A 83 1.04 -4.75 9.68
N ILE A 84 1.63 -5.94 9.70
CA ILE A 84 3.06 -6.14 9.45
C ILE A 84 3.43 -5.68 8.05
N TYR A 85 2.70 -6.11 7.00
CA TYR A 85 3.01 -5.69 5.62
C TYR A 85 2.85 -4.19 5.39
N PHE A 86 1.87 -3.58 6.05
CA PHE A 86 1.66 -2.14 6.00
C PHE A 86 2.86 -1.41 6.61
N ASN A 87 3.22 -1.80 7.83
CA ASN A 87 4.33 -1.19 8.56
C ASN A 87 5.67 -1.42 7.85
N GLU A 88 5.89 -2.62 7.32
CA GLU A 88 7.06 -2.96 6.50
C GLU A 88 7.18 -2.02 5.30
N THR A 89 6.11 -1.87 4.51
CA THR A 89 6.13 -1.01 3.32
C THR A 89 6.34 0.47 3.68
N PHE A 90 5.75 0.94 4.78
CA PHE A 90 6.00 2.29 5.29
C PHE A 90 7.46 2.50 5.67
N ILE A 91 8.01 1.61 6.49
CA ILE A 91 9.40 1.72 6.95
C ILE A 91 10.36 1.67 5.76
N VAL A 92 10.18 0.72 4.85
CA VAL A 92 11.03 0.60 3.65
C VAL A 92 10.89 1.83 2.76
N GLY A 93 9.67 2.37 2.60
CA GLY A 93 9.43 3.60 1.83
C GLY A 93 10.12 4.82 2.42
N PHE A 94 9.97 5.06 3.72
CA PHE A 94 10.69 6.14 4.39
C PHE A 94 12.20 5.96 4.32
N LEU A 95 12.69 4.73 4.52
CA LEU A 95 14.12 4.44 4.46
C LEU A 95 14.68 4.66 3.05
N THR A 96 13.91 4.35 2.00
CA THR A 96 14.25 4.63 0.61
C THR A 96 14.36 6.14 0.37
N ILE A 97 13.42 6.93 0.88
CA ILE A 97 13.44 8.40 0.73
C ILE A 97 14.64 9.00 1.49
N ILE A 98 14.83 8.61 2.75
CA ILE A 98 15.93 9.12 3.59
C ILE A 98 17.27 8.77 2.96
N THR A 99 17.48 7.51 2.54
CA THR A 99 18.73 7.11 1.88
C THR A 99 18.93 7.81 0.54
N SER A 100 17.87 8.14 -0.20
CA SER A 100 17.96 8.95 -1.43
C SER A 100 18.47 10.37 -1.13
N ILE A 101 17.94 11.01 -0.08
CA ILE A 101 18.36 12.34 0.36
C ILE A 101 19.81 12.31 0.88
N SER A 102 20.16 11.30 1.70
CA SER A 102 21.53 11.13 2.17
C SER A 102 22.51 10.98 1.01
N LEU A 103 22.16 10.20 -0.01
CA LEU A 103 23.01 10.00 -1.19
C LEU A 103 23.15 11.28 -2.03
N TYR A 104 22.09 12.10 -2.09
CA TYR A 104 22.14 13.42 -2.74
C TYR A 104 23.23 14.31 -2.12
N ILE A 105 23.31 14.35 -0.79
CA ILE A 105 24.31 15.15 -0.05
C ILE A 105 25.71 14.51 -0.11
N LEU A 106 25.80 13.19 0.13
CA LEU A 106 27.09 12.49 0.22
C LEU A 106 27.85 12.45 -1.12
N LYS A 107 27.14 12.56 -2.25
CA LYS A 107 27.75 12.62 -3.58
C LYS A 107 28.79 13.74 -3.70
N GLU A 108 28.62 14.85 -2.99
CA GLU A 108 29.50 16.01 -3.07
C GLU A 108 30.78 15.89 -2.21
N TYR A 109 30.77 15.06 -1.16
CA TYR A 109 31.79 15.12 -0.10
C TYR A 109 32.70 13.87 0.03
N ASP A 110 32.19 12.64 -0.10
CA ASP A 110 32.97 11.43 0.20
C ASP A 110 32.71 10.28 -0.78
N GLN A 111 33.77 9.79 -1.44
CA GLN A 111 33.69 8.71 -2.42
C GLN A 111 33.52 7.31 -1.81
N VAL A 112 33.92 7.06 -0.56
CA VAL A 112 33.80 5.73 0.06
C VAL A 112 32.44 5.58 0.72
N ALA A 113 32.03 6.55 1.54
CA ALA A 113 30.71 6.55 2.16
C ALA A 113 29.59 6.58 1.11
N SER A 114 29.73 7.38 0.04
CA SER A 114 28.75 7.44 -1.05
C SER A 114 28.57 6.08 -1.75
N LYS A 115 29.64 5.31 -1.97
CA LYS A 115 29.52 3.95 -2.53
C LYS A 115 28.73 3.01 -1.64
N ILE A 116 29.03 3.01 -0.34
CA ILE A 116 28.34 2.14 0.63
C ILE A 116 26.85 2.50 0.67
N VAL A 117 26.54 3.79 0.82
CA VAL A 117 25.16 4.28 0.84
C VAL A 117 24.44 3.99 -0.47
N PHE A 118 25.11 4.07 -1.61
CA PHE A 118 24.54 3.72 -2.91
C PHE A 118 24.09 2.25 -3.00
N TYR A 119 24.89 1.30 -2.51
CA TYR A 119 24.49 -0.10 -2.50
C TYR A 119 23.30 -0.36 -1.57
N PHE A 120 23.27 0.27 -0.39
CA PHE A 120 22.11 0.21 0.50
C PHE A 120 20.87 0.84 -0.14
N TRP A 121 21.03 1.97 -0.82
CA TRP A 121 19.94 2.64 -1.52
C TRP A 121 19.34 1.77 -2.61
N ILE A 122 20.16 1.14 -3.47
CA ILE A 122 19.68 0.20 -4.49
C ILE A 122 18.86 -0.93 -3.86
N LEU A 123 19.35 -1.49 -2.73
CA LEU A 123 18.64 -2.55 -2.03
C LEU A 123 17.25 -2.09 -1.59
N PHE A 124 17.13 -0.90 -1.00
CA PHE A 124 15.84 -0.37 -0.56
C PHE A 124 14.90 -0.04 -1.72
N VAL A 125 15.39 0.58 -2.79
CA VAL A 125 14.58 0.87 -3.99
C VAL A 125 13.99 -0.40 -4.57
N ILE A 126 14.80 -1.45 -4.68
CA ILE A 126 14.39 -2.72 -5.28
C ILE A 126 13.46 -3.51 -4.35
N TRP A 127 13.65 -3.42 -3.03
CA TRP A 127 12.70 -3.96 -2.06
C TRP A 127 11.36 -3.21 -2.11
N PHE A 128 11.40 -1.89 -2.27
CA PHE A 128 10.24 -1.02 -2.15
C PHE A 128 9.16 -1.30 -3.21
N ILE A 129 9.54 -1.60 -4.45
CA ILE A 129 8.60 -1.88 -5.56
C ILE A 129 7.68 -3.10 -5.27
N PRO A 130 8.21 -4.32 -5.03
CA PRO A 130 7.37 -5.48 -4.75
C PRO A 130 6.61 -5.36 -3.43
N SER A 131 7.21 -4.72 -2.41
CA SER A 131 6.51 -4.47 -1.13
C SER A 131 5.27 -3.59 -1.35
N THR A 132 5.42 -2.50 -2.10
CA THR A 132 4.34 -1.59 -2.47
C THR A 132 3.25 -2.30 -3.25
N TYR A 133 3.63 -3.05 -4.30
CA TYR A 133 2.67 -3.79 -5.10
C TYR A 133 1.86 -4.79 -4.27
N ARG A 134 2.53 -5.50 -3.35
CA ARG A 134 1.91 -6.47 -2.46
C ARG A 134 0.84 -5.85 -1.58
N ILE A 135 1.15 -4.74 -0.91
CA ILE A 135 0.21 -4.13 0.04
C ILE A 135 -0.98 -3.49 -0.69
N ILE A 136 -0.76 -2.86 -1.83
CA ILE A 136 -1.84 -2.29 -2.66
C ILE A 136 -2.81 -3.38 -3.10
N ASN A 137 -2.31 -4.52 -3.59
CA ASN A 137 -3.18 -5.61 -4.05
C ASN A 137 -4.02 -6.22 -2.90
N ILE A 138 -3.42 -6.35 -1.71
CA ILE A 138 -4.16 -6.81 -0.53
C ILE A 138 -5.25 -5.79 -0.16
N LEU A 139 -4.95 -4.50 -0.17
CA LEU A 139 -5.92 -3.45 0.15
C LEU A 139 -7.06 -3.38 -0.84
N MET A 140 -6.76 -3.46 -2.14
CA MET A 140 -7.77 -3.54 -3.19
C MET A 140 -8.70 -4.73 -2.96
N THR A 141 -8.13 -5.91 -2.67
CA THR A 141 -8.95 -7.10 -2.37
C THR A 141 -9.86 -6.89 -1.17
N VAL A 142 -9.37 -6.25 -0.09
CA VAL A 142 -10.17 -5.98 1.11
C VAL A 142 -11.29 -4.98 0.82
N LEU A 143 -10.98 -3.86 0.16
CA LEU A 143 -11.93 -2.77 -0.12
C LEU A 143 -13.02 -3.18 -1.11
N PHE A 144 -12.67 -3.93 -2.17
CA PHE A 144 -13.66 -4.38 -3.15
C PHE A 144 -14.50 -5.54 -2.62
N LYS A 145 -13.94 -6.41 -1.77
CA LYS A 145 -14.72 -7.48 -1.14
C LYS A 145 -15.66 -6.96 -0.05
N SER A 146 -15.33 -5.83 0.61
CA SER A 146 -16.22 -5.21 1.61
C SER A 146 -17.48 -4.56 1.01
N ASN A 147 -17.42 -4.04 -0.22
CA ASN A 147 -18.57 -3.37 -0.84
C ASN A 147 -19.68 -4.34 -1.33
N VAL A 148 -19.36 -5.61 -1.58
CA VAL A 148 -20.32 -6.56 -2.18
C VAL A 148 -21.37 -7.05 -1.18
N ARG A 149 -21.00 -7.24 0.09
CA ARG A 149 -21.94 -7.72 1.12
C ARG A 149 -22.68 -6.60 1.85
N ASP A 150 -22.11 -5.40 1.95
CA ASP A 150 -22.83 -4.27 2.60
C ASP A 150 -24.07 -3.83 1.77
N ASN A 151 -24.02 -4.01 0.45
CA ASN A 151 -25.20 -3.82 -0.41
C ASN A 151 -26.33 -4.83 -0.15
N SER A 152 -26.07 -5.97 0.52
CA SER A 152 -27.13 -6.92 0.92
C SER A 152 -27.83 -6.55 2.24
N LEU A 153 -27.34 -5.51 2.92
CA LEU A 153 -27.93 -4.96 4.16
C LEU A 153 -28.50 -3.55 3.97
N ARG A 154 -28.51 -3.02 2.74
CA ARG A 154 -29.31 -1.83 2.47
C ARG A 154 -30.75 -2.18 2.83
N PRO A 155 -31.40 -1.48 3.79
CA PRO A 155 -32.84 -1.63 3.94
C PRO A 155 -33.42 -1.37 2.56
N GLU A 156 -34.28 -2.27 2.09
CA GLU A 156 -35.11 -1.99 0.91
C GLU A 156 -35.62 -0.57 1.11
N GLY A 157 -35.24 0.34 0.19
CA GLY A 157 -35.73 1.70 0.28
C GLY A 157 -37.25 1.60 0.39
N ASN A 158 -37.87 2.54 1.11
CA ASN A 158 -39.33 2.69 1.17
C ASN A 158 -39.94 3.06 -0.20
N ALA A 159 -39.51 2.41 -1.29
CA ALA A 159 -40.28 2.21 -2.48
C ALA A 159 -41.47 1.35 -2.07
N VAL A 160 -42.46 2.01 -1.48
CA VAL A 160 -43.84 1.57 -1.50
C VAL A 160 -44.15 1.38 -2.99
N ASP A 161 -44.00 0.15 -3.45
CA ASP A 161 -44.15 -0.26 -4.86
C ASP A 161 -45.61 -0.13 -5.30
N ASN A 162 -46.52 -0.13 -4.31
CA ASN A 162 -47.94 -0.01 -4.50
C ASN A 162 -48.39 1.47 -4.54
N HIS A 163 -48.92 1.90 -5.68
CA HIS A 163 -49.34 3.28 -5.89
C HIS A 163 -50.47 3.72 -4.95
N GLU A 164 -51.27 2.77 -4.47
CA GLU A 164 -52.38 2.97 -3.53
C GLU A 164 -51.90 3.40 -2.14
N ASP A 165 -50.92 2.69 -1.59
CA ASP A 165 -50.36 2.97 -0.26
C ASP A 165 -49.65 4.34 -0.19
N ARG A 166 -49.11 4.81 -1.32
CA ARG A 166 -48.54 6.17 -1.43
C ARG A 166 -49.59 7.27 -1.35
N GLU A 167 -50.75 7.07 -1.98
CA GLU A 167 -51.84 8.05 -1.95
C GLU A 167 -52.51 8.06 -0.57
N ASP A 168 -52.69 6.89 0.03
CA ASP A 168 -53.26 6.75 1.39
C ASP A 168 -52.40 7.47 2.44
N MET A 169 -51.07 7.39 2.31
CA MET A 169 -50.13 8.08 3.19
C MET A 169 -50.13 9.59 2.97
N LYS A 170 -50.30 10.07 1.73
CA LYS A 170 -50.47 11.51 1.43
C LYS A 170 -51.77 12.04 2.02
N GLU A 171 -52.87 11.29 1.94
CA GLU A 171 -54.15 11.70 2.51
C GLU A 171 -54.13 11.78 4.04
N ARG A 172 -53.41 10.88 4.71
CA ARG A 172 -53.21 10.93 6.17
C ARG A 172 -52.44 12.17 6.59
N LEU A 173 -51.42 12.57 5.83
CA LEU A 173 -50.64 13.78 6.11
C LEU A 173 -51.46 15.06 5.87
N LYS A 174 -52.33 15.08 4.86
CA LYS A 174 -53.24 16.21 4.61
C LYS A 174 -54.34 16.35 5.66
N ARG A 175 -54.74 15.27 6.34
CA ARG A 175 -55.73 15.30 7.42
C ARG A 175 -55.18 15.78 8.76
N ASN A 176 -53.86 15.80 8.92
CA ASN A 176 -53.19 16.13 10.18
C ASN A 176 -52.53 17.53 10.18
N ASN A 177 -52.72 18.30 9.12
CA ASN A 177 -52.44 19.75 9.03
C ASN A 177 -53.76 20.50 8.86
#